data_AF-A0A852JTJ7-F1
#
_entry.id   AF-A0A852JTJ7-F1
#
_cell.length_a   1.000
_cell.length_b   1.000
_cell.length_c   1.000
_cell.angle_alpha   90.00
_cell.angle_beta   90.00
_cell.angle_gamma   90.00
#
_symmetry.space_group_name_H-M   'P 1'
#
loop_
_entity.id
_entity.type
_entity.pdbx_description
1 polymer ?
#
loop_
_entity_poly.entity_id
_entity_poly.type
_entity_poly.pdbx_seq_one_letter_code
_entity_poly.pdbx_strand_id
1 'polypeptide(L)'
;VIPPPVIHIESYTEDSISFSLKMTTNIKVSGYVVNIYWTFDSHRQEKRTLVIEGEKSIQKVANLTAHTPYEISAWAKTELGDSPLSFVHVVTGGTRPVSPSLKAKAINQTAVECSWTGPRNVV
;
A
#
# COMPACT_ATOMS: atom_id res chain seq x y z
N VAL A 1 2.12 -16.79 26.90
CA VAL A 1 2.54 -15.45 26.44
C VAL A 1 1.71 -15.11 25.21
N ILE A 2 1.14 -13.90 25.13
CA ILE A 2 0.33 -13.47 23.98
C ILE A 2 1.28 -13.17 22.81
N PRO A 3 1.20 -13.88 21.67
CA PRO A 3 2.05 -13.60 20.53
C PRO A 3 1.58 -12.35 19.77
N PRO A 4 2.44 -11.72 18.95
CA PRO A 4 1.98 -10.70 18.00
C PRO A 4 1.05 -11.33 16.94
N PRO A 5 0.11 -10.55 16.37
CA PRO A 5 -0.67 -11.01 15.24
C PRO A 5 0.22 -11.11 14.00
N VAL A 6 -0.18 -11.95 13.06
CA VAL A 6 0.46 -12.07 11.76
C VAL A 6 -0.30 -11.22 10.75
N ILE A 7 0.40 -10.31 10.09
CA ILE A 7 -0.11 -9.52 8.97
C ILE A 7 0.34 -10.21 7.68
N HIS A 8 -0.61 -10.61 6.83
CA HIS A 8 -0.31 -11.18 5.52
C HIS A 8 -0.84 -10.25 4.42
N ILE A 9 0.00 -9.89 3.45
CA ILE A 9 -0.44 -9.09 2.30
C ILE A 9 -1.05 -10.05 1.28
N GLU A 10 -2.34 -9.88 1.00
CA GLU A 10 -3.08 -10.70 0.04
C GLU A 10 -2.86 -10.18 -1.40
N SER A 11 -2.94 -8.86 -1.57
CA SER A 11 -2.74 -8.20 -2.86
C SER A 11 -2.56 -6.70 -2.68
N TYR A 12 -2.05 -6.04 -3.71
CA TYR A 12 -1.97 -4.58 -3.78
C TYR A 12 -2.17 -4.10 -5.22
N THR A 13 -2.74 -2.91 -5.36
CA THR A 13 -2.90 -2.17 -6.63
C THR A 13 -2.11 -0.85 -6.54
N GLU A 14 -2.28 0.02 -7.53
CA GLU A 14 -1.76 1.38 -7.49
C GLU A 14 -2.32 2.24 -6.35
N ASP A 15 -3.54 1.94 -5.89
CA ASP A 15 -4.27 2.79 -4.94
C ASP A 15 -4.82 2.02 -3.73
N SER A 16 -4.54 0.73 -3.61
CA SER A 16 -5.08 -0.09 -2.54
C SER A 16 -4.17 -1.23 -2.10
N ILE A 17 -4.29 -1.62 -0.83
CA ILE A 17 -3.64 -2.79 -0.25
C ILE A 17 -4.73 -3.64 0.43
N SER A 18 -4.74 -4.94 0.13
CA SER A 18 -5.55 -5.93 0.84
C SER A 18 -4.65 -6.80 1.70
N PHE A 19 -4.98 -6.93 2.98
CA PHE A 19 -4.22 -7.73 3.93
C PHE A 19 -5.14 -8.51 4.86
N SER A 20 -4.62 -9.59 5.43
CA SER A 20 -5.28 -10.37 6.46
C SER A 20 -4.53 -10.33 7.78
N LEU A 21 -5.29 -10.41 8.88
CA LEU A 21 -4.80 -10.46 10.25
C LEU A 21 -5.18 -11.79 10.88
N LYS A 22 -4.21 -12.45 11.49
CA LYS A 22 -4.43 -13.74 12.17
C LYS A 22 -3.59 -13.85 13.43
N MET A 23 -4.21 -14.33 14.52
CA MET A 23 -3.49 -14.81 15.69
C MET A 23 -3.17 -16.30 15.53
N THR A 24 -1.93 -16.70 15.86
CA THR A 24 -1.46 -18.10 15.80
C THR A 24 -1.83 -18.92 17.03
N THR A 25 -2.72 -18.40 17.88
CA THR A 25 -3.16 -18.99 19.15
C THR A 25 -4.68 -19.08 19.23
N ASN A 26 -5.18 -19.95 20.10
CA ASN A 26 -6.60 -20.11 20.42
C ASN A 26 -7.18 -19.02 21.35
N ILE A 27 -6.46 -17.92 21.58
CA ILE A 27 -6.90 -16.80 22.42
C ILE A 27 -8.02 -16.05 21.71
N LYS A 28 -9.11 -15.74 22.42
CA LYS A 28 -10.22 -14.96 21.84
C LYS A 28 -9.77 -13.52 21.55
N VAL A 29 -9.88 -13.13 20.27
CA VAL A 29 -9.59 -11.77 19.80
C VAL A 29 -10.88 -10.97 19.73
N SER A 30 -10.94 -9.83 20.41
CA SER A 30 -12.07 -8.91 20.34
C SER A 30 -11.94 -7.91 19.18
N GLY A 31 -10.72 -7.57 18.80
CA GLY A 31 -10.44 -6.74 17.64
C GLY A 31 -8.97 -6.48 17.41
N TYR A 32 -8.66 -5.76 16.32
CA TYR A 32 -7.33 -5.32 15.98
C TYR A 32 -7.30 -3.80 15.84
N VAL A 33 -6.14 -3.22 16.17
CA VAL A 33 -5.83 -1.83 15.84
C VAL A 33 -4.66 -1.85 14.88
N VAL A 34 -4.87 -1.28 13.71
CA VAL A 34 -3.89 -1.23 12.62
C VAL A 34 -3.51 0.21 12.36
N ASN A 35 -2.22 0.51 12.29
CA ASN A 35 -1.71 1.79 11.80
C ASN A 35 -0.97 1.58 10.49
N ILE A 36 -1.29 2.42 9.51
CA ILE A 36 -0.68 2.43 8.20
C ILE A 36 0.09 3.73 8.10
N TYR A 37 1.41 3.63 7.96
CA TYR A 37 2.33 4.76 7.90
C TYR A 37 2.86 4.94 6.48
N TRP A 38 3.06 6.19 6.07
CA TRP A 38 3.76 6.54 4.84
C TRP A 38 4.51 7.86 5.02
N THR A 39 5.44 8.14 4.10
CA THR A 39 6.20 9.40 4.08
C THR A 39 6.13 9.97 2.66
N PHE A 40 5.78 11.24 2.52
CA PHE A 40 5.84 11.95 1.22
C PHE A 40 7.19 12.64 1.02
N ASP A 41 7.85 13.01 2.12
CA ASP A 41 9.20 13.57 2.16
C ASP A 41 9.95 13.02 3.38
N SER A 42 11.26 13.28 3.47
CA SER A 42 12.12 12.80 4.56
C SER A 42 11.79 13.39 5.94
N HIS A 43 10.86 14.35 6.04
CA HIS A 43 10.61 15.12 7.25
C HIS A 43 9.23 14.86 7.87
N ARG A 44 8.28 14.27 7.12
CA ARG A 44 6.91 14.07 7.59
C ARG A 44 6.41 12.64 7.34
N GLN A 45 6.23 11.90 8.45
CA GLN A 45 5.50 10.65 8.48
C GLN A 45 4.02 10.91 8.73
N GLU A 46 3.17 10.39 7.85
CA GLU A 46 1.72 10.41 7.98
C GLU A 46 1.21 9.03 8.41
N LYS A 47 0.00 9.00 8.99
CA LYS A 47 -0.61 7.75 9.43
C LYS A 47 -2.12 7.72 9.27
N ARG A 48 -2.64 6.51 9.06
CA ARG A 48 -4.08 6.19 9.12
C ARG A 48 -4.29 5.02 10.08
N THR A 49 -5.21 5.19 11.02
CA THR A 49 -5.55 4.15 12.00
C THR A 49 -6.88 3.50 11.64
N LEU A 50 -6.92 2.17 11.73
CA LEU A 50 -8.12 1.35 11.54
C LEU A 50 -8.39 0.53 12.79
N VAL A 51 -9.66 0.42 13.16
CA VAL A 51 -10.12 -0.47 14.23
C VAL A 51 -10.98 -1.54 13.57
N ILE A 52 -10.59 -2.79 13.75
CA ILE A 52 -11.17 -3.95 13.07
C ILE A 52 -11.77 -4.88 14.12
N GLU A 53 -12.97 -5.36 13.89
CA GLU A 53 -13.62 -6.36 14.76
C GLU A 53 -12.92 -7.72 14.62
N GLY A 54 -12.81 -8.49 15.71
CA GLY A 54 -12.03 -9.73 15.75
C GLY A 54 -12.43 -10.79 14.73
N GLU A 55 -13.70 -10.83 14.32
CA GLU A 55 -14.22 -11.76 13.31
C GLU A 55 -13.79 -11.40 11.87
N LYS A 56 -13.44 -10.13 11.61
CA LYS A 56 -13.06 -9.63 10.28
C LYS A 56 -11.54 -9.69 10.09
N SER A 57 -11.06 -10.81 9.56
CA SER A 57 -9.62 -11.01 9.34
C SER A 57 -9.09 -10.28 8.10
N ILE A 58 -9.87 -10.14 7.02
CA ILE A 58 -9.43 -9.54 5.76
C ILE A 58 -9.88 -8.09 5.65
N GLN A 59 -8.95 -7.20 5.34
CA GLN A 59 -9.21 -5.77 5.14
C GLN A 59 -8.64 -5.30 3.81
N LYS A 60 -9.36 -4.36 3.19
CA LYS A 60 -8.88 -3.61 2.03
C LYS A 60 -8.84 -2.13 2.36
N VAL A 61 -7.69 -1.51 2.12
CA VAL A 61 -7.47 -0.08 2.31
C VAL A 61 -7.26 0.54 0.95
N ALA A 62 -8.14 1.45 0.57
CA ALA A 62 -8.10 2.17 -0.69
C ALA A 62 -7.71 3.64 -0.50
N ASN A 63 -7.60 4.36 -1.62
CA ASN A 63 -7.17 5.76 -1.71
C ASN A 63 -5.74 5.96 -1.23
N LEU A 64 -4.87 5.01 -1.55
CA LEU A 64 -3.43 5.11 -1.33
C LEU A 64 -2.77 5.77 -2.54
N THR A 65 -1.60 6.34 -2.33
CA THR A 65 -0.82 6.93 -3.42
C THR A 65 -0.05 5.83 -4.14
N ALA A 66 -0.03 5.90 -5.47
CA ALA A 66 0.74 4.99 -6.31
C ALA A 66 2.24 5.11 -6.05
N HIS A 67 2.96 4.01 -6.28
CA HIS A 67 4.41 3.91 -6.09
C HIS A 67 4.87 4.46 -4.71
N THR A 68 4.11 4.21 -3.65
CA THR A 68 4.39 4.76 -2.32
C THR A 68 4.67 3.62 -1.35
N PRO A 69 5.80 3.65 -0.61
CA PRO A 69 6.07 2.67 0.44
C PRO A 69 5.17 2.93 1.66
N TYR A 70 4.50 1.87 2.09
CA TYR A 70 3.69 1.84 3.30
C TYR A 70 4.26 0.85 4.31
N GLU A 71 4.20 1.21 5.59
CA GLU A 71 4.39 0.31 6.72
C GLU A 71 3.03 0.07 7.38
N ILE A 72 2.64 -1.19 7.52
CA ILE A 72 1.40 -1.59 8.21
C ILE A 72 1.80 -2.23 9.52
N SER A 73 1.37 -1.66 10.64
CA SER A 73 1.56 -2.22 11.98
C SER A 73 0.23 -2.63 12.59
N ALA A 74 0.20 -3.72 13.35
CA ALA A 74 -1.01 -4.22 13.98
C ALA A 74 -0.75 -4.82 15.35
N TRP A 75 -1.69 -4.59 16.27
CA TRP A 75 -1.82 -5.31 17.53
C TRP A 75 -3.28 -5.74 17.74
N ALA A 76 -3.47 -6.79 18.52
CA ALA A 76 -4.75 -7.41 18.80
C ALA A 76 -5.18 -7.13 20.25
N LYS A 77 -6.46 -6.78 20.42
CA LYS A 77 -7.14 -6.79 21.71
C LYS A 77 -7.61 -8.21 21.98
N THR A 78 -7.17 -8.80 23.08
CA THR A 78 -7.55 -10.15 23.47
C THR A 78 -8.16 -10.19 24.87
N GLU A 79 -8.79 -11.29 25.23
CA GLU A 79 -9.33 -11.48 26.58
C GLU A 79 -8.25 -11.51 27.69
N LEU A 80 -7.00 -11.79 27.32
CA LEU A 80 -5.85 -11.84 28.22
C LEU A 80 -5.07 -10.51 28.25
N GLY A 81 -5.52 -9.50 27.50
CA GLY A 81 -4.85 -8.21 27.33
C GLY A 81 -4.42 -7.93 25.88
N ASP A 82 -3.64 -6.87 25.70
CA ASP A 82 -3.18 -6.46 24.37
C ASP A 82 -1.97 -7.29 23.93
N SER A 83 -1.95 -7.68 22.65
CA SER A 83 -0.80 -8.37 22.07
C SER A 83 0.36 -7.40 21.83
N PRO A 84 1.59 -7.92 21.67
CA PRO A 84 2.67 -7.15 21.05
C PRO A 84 2.29 -6.68 19.64
N LEU A 85 3.02 -5.66 19.17
CA LEU A 85 2.94 -5.14 17.80
C LEU A 85 3.60 -6.09 16.80
N SER A 86 3.06 -6.11 15.59
CA SER A 86 3.64 -6.68 14.38
C SER A 86 3.71 -5.61 13.29
N PHE A 87 4.58 -5.78 12.30
CA PHE A 87 4.68 -4.85 11.17
C PHE A 87 5.06 -5.56 9.86
N VAL A 88 4.65 -4.99 8.73
CA VAL A 88 5.02 -5.40 7.37
C VAL A 88 5.16 -4.19 6.47
N HIS A 89 6.01 -4.29 5.44
CA HIS A 89 6.21 -3.25 4.45
C HIS A 89 5.64 -3.68 3.11
N VAL A 90 5.04 -2.75 2.37
CA VAL A 90 4.49 -2.98 1.04
C VAL A 90 4.55 -1.69 0.23
N VAL A 91 4.84 -1.81 -1.06
CA VAL A 91 4.86 -0.69 -1.99
C VAL A 91 3.67 -0.85 -2.93
N THR A 92 2.83 0.18 -3.04
CA THR A 92 1.71 0.19 -3.99
C THR A 92 2.23 0.15 -5.44
N GLY A 93 1.40 -0.34 -6.36
CA GLY A 93 1.73 -0.35 -7.77
C GLY A 93 1.97 1.06 -8.33
N GLY A 94 2.75 1.16 -9.41
CA GLY A 94 2.84 2.40 -10.20
C GLY A 94 1.60 2.58 -11.08
N THR A 95 1.37 3.81 -11.53
CA THR A 95 0.32 4.12 -12.52
C THR A 95 0.90 4.11 -13.92
N ARG A 96 0.06 3.81 -14.92
CA ARG A 96 0.48 3.94 -16.32
C ARG A 96 0.73 5.42 -16.64
N PRO A 97 1.94 5.81 -17.10
CA PRO A 97 2.17 7.18 -17.55
C PRO A 97 1.24 7.57 -18.69
N VAL A 98 0.96 8.87 -18.77
CA VAL A 98 0.24 9.46 -19.91
C VAL A 98 1.02 9.16 -21.20
N SER A 99 0.31 8.74 -22.24
CA SER A 99 0.91 8.44 -23.53
C SER A 99 1.67 9.66 -24.08
N PRO A 100 2.88 9.48 -24.64
CA PRO A 100 3.63 10.59 -25.23
C PRO A 100 2.89 11.14 -26.46
N SER A 101 3.03 12.44 -26.69
CA SER A 101 2.53 13.08 -27.91
C SER A 101 3.60 13.01 -28.99
N LEU A 102 3.26 12.45 -30.15
CA LEU A 102 4.13 12.34 -31.32
C LEU A 102 3.77 13.41 -32.34
N LYS A 103 4.76 14.16 -32.81
CA LYS A 103 4.67 15.01 -34.00
C LYS A 103 5.61 14.48 -35.05
N ALA A 104 5.07 14.21 -36.24
CA ALA A 104 5.83 13.74 -37.39
C ALA A 104 5.77 14.78 -38.51
N LYS A 105 6.90 15.04 -39.15
CA LYS A 105 7.03 15.97 -40.27
C LYS A 105 7.84 15.31 -41.39
N ALA A 106 7.27 15.21 -42.59
CA ALA A 106 8.02 14.72 -43.74
C ALA A 106 9.17 15.70 -44.06
N ILE A 107 10.40 15.19 -44.13
CA ILE A 107 11.57 15.98 -44.51
C ILE A 107 11.78 15.88 -46.02
N ASN A 108 11.56 14.70 -46.59
CA ASN A 108 11.61 14.43 -48.03
C ASN A 108 10.80 13.16 -48.38
N GLN A 109 10.95 12.64 -49.60
CA GLN A 109 10.18 11.49 -50.11
C GLN A 109 10.46 10.16 -49.40
N THR A 110 11.55 10.05 -48.63
CA THR A 110 11.96 8.81 -47.94
C THR A 110 12.29 9.02 -46.46
N ALA A 111 12.15 10.24 -45.92
CA ALA A 111 12.52 10.56 -44.55
C ALA A 111 11.45 11.40 -43.84
N VAL A 112 11.22 11.05 -42.57
CA VAL A 112 10.27 11.71 -41.66
C VAL A 112 11.00 12.07 -40.37
N GLU A 113 10.87 13.32 -39.95
CA GLU A 113 11.29 13.81 -38.65
C GLU A 113 10.21 13.47 -37.62
N CYS A 114 10.59 12.76 -36.56
CA CYS A 114 9.72 12.42 -35.45
C CYS A 114 10.21 13.14 -34.20
N SER A 115 9.33 13.90 -33.55
CA SER A 115 9.56 14.49 -32.22
C SER A 115 8.47 14.03 -31.27
N TRP A 116 8.85 13.60 -30.07
CA TRP A 116 7.90 13.16 -29.05
C TRP A 116 8.07 13.95 -27.76
N THR A 117 6.95 14.25 -27.09
CA THR A 117 6.91 14.84 -25.75
C THR A 117 6.18 13.88 -24.82
N GLY A 118 6.88 13.31 -23.84
CA GLY A 118 6.31 12.42 -22.83
C GLY A 118 6.28 13.06 -21.44
N PRO A 119 5.51 12.49 -20.50
CA PRO A 119 5.57 12.87 -19.09
C PRO A 119 7.00 12.72 -18.57
N ARG A 120 7.47 13.73 -17.84
CA ARG A 120 8.76 13.73 -17.14
C ARG A 120 8.51 13.29 -15.69
N ASN A 121 9.46 12.56 -15.09
CA ASN A 121 9.38 12.03 -13.73
C ASN A 121 8.26 10.99 -13.54
N VAL A 122 8.19 10.01 -14.44
CA VAL A 122 7.35 8.82 -14.22
C VAL A 122 8.05 7.94 -13.20
N VAL A 123 7.34 7.58 -12.11
CA VAL A 123 7.79 6.63 -11.09
C VAL A 123 6.88 5.42 -11.10
#